data_AF-A0A522FEG7-F1
#
_entry.id   AF-A0A522FEG7-F1
#
_cell.length_a   1.000
_cell.length_b   1.000
_cell.length_c   1.000
_cell.angle_alpha   90.00
_cell.angle_beta   90.00
_cell.angle_gamma   90.00
#
_symmetry.space_group_name_H-M   'P 1'
#
loop_
_entity.id
_entity.type
_entity.pdbx_description
1 polymer ?
#
loop_
_entity_poly.entity_id
_entity_poly.type
_entity_poly.pdbx_seq_one_letter_code
_entity_poly.pdbx_strand_id
1 'polypeptide(L)'
;MGSKQTPYKYLALLGLSLILSNCSVEKNTDTSRFYNSLTARYNIYFNGYESFKAGLAKISNGYKDDYAEMLRVFEFSDPSTVSMCSSDMERAIQKASKVISL
;
A
#
# COMPACT_ATOMS: atom_id res chain seq x y z
N MET A 1 56.37 -4.54 23.34
CA MET A 1 55.10 -3.84 23.65
C MET A 1 53.97 -4.50 22.88
N GLY A 2 53.11 -5.26 23.57
CA GLY A 2 52.12 -6.13 22.97
C GLY A 2 50.90 -5.41 22.40
N SER A 3 50.51 -5.81 21.18
CA SER A 3 49.19 -6.28 20.76
C SER A 3 47.92 -5.82 21.53
N LYS A 4 47.82 -4.57 22.00
CA LYS A 4 46.58 -4.05 22.62
C LYS A 4 45.55 -3.52 21.62
N GLN A 5 45.95 -3.32 20.35
CA GLN A 5 45.05 -2.78 19.32
C GLN A 5 44.15 -3.84 18.66
N THR A 6 44.62 -5.08 18.51
CA THR A 6 43.83 -6.20 17.99
C THR A 6 42.62 -6.55 18.85
N PRO A 7 42.70 -6.66 20.20
CA PRO A 7 41.52 -6.99 21.01
C PRO A 7 40.44 -5.89 21.00
N TYR A 8 40.83 -4.60 20.98
CA TYR A 8 39.88 -3.48 20.86
C TYR A 8 39.12 -3.51 19.52
N LYS A 9 39.80 -3.85 18.42
CA LYS A 9 39.15 -3.99 17.11
C LYS A 9 38.10 -5.10 17.10
N TYR A 10 38.40 -6.26 17.70
CA TYR A 10 37.43 -7.35 17.86
C TYR A 10 36.30 -6.99 18.82
N LEU A 11 36.56 -6.25 19.91
CA LEU A 11 35.53 -5.75 20.81
C LEU A 11 34.61 -4.73 20.12
N ALA A 12 35.15 -3.84 19.30
CA ALA A 12 34.37 -2.88 18.52
C ALA A 12 33.52 -3.58 17.46
N LEU A 13 34.06 -4.61 16.78
CA LEU A 13 33.32 -5.43 15.83
C LEU A 13 32.19 -6.22 16.51
N LEU A 14 32.46 -6.79 17.69
CA LEU A 14 31.48 -7.50 18.50
C LEU A 14 30.36 -6.56 18.97
N GLY A 15 30.73 -5.37 19.45
CA GLY A 15 29.79 -4.32 19.83
C GLY A 15 28.90 -3.90 18.67
N LEU A 16 29.48 -3.68 17.48
CA LEU A 16 28.73 -3.35 16.27
C LEU A 16 27.78 -4.48 15.86
N SER A 17 28.23 -5.74 15.93
CA SER A 17 27.41 -6.92 15.63
C SER A 17 26.22 -7.08 16.58
N LEU A 18 26.38 -6.75 17.87
CA LEU A 18 25.32 -6.78 18.89
C LEU A 18 24.26 -5.68 18.69
N ILE A 19 24.66 -4.52 18.15
CA ILE A 19 23.73 -3.43 17.85
C ILE A 19 22.91 -3.76 16.60
N LEU A 20 23.53 -4.36 15.58
CA LEU A 20 22.85 -4.73 14.32
C LEU A 20 21.89 -5.92 14.48
N SER A 21 22.08 -6.79 15.47
CA SER A 21 21.21 -7.95 15.72
C SER A 21 19.87 -7.60 16.39
N ASN A 22 19.66 -6.34 16.79
CA ASN A 22 18.41 -5.89 17.41
C ASN A 22 17.44 -5.16 16.45
N CYS A 23 17.82 -4.98 15.18
CA CYS A 23 16.96 -4.40 14.13
C CYS A 23 16.11 -5.51 13.49
N SER A 24 15.15 -6.06 14.24
CA SER A 24 14.17 -7.01 13.69
C SER A 24 12.82 -6.33 13.55
N VAL A 25 12.27 -6.38 12.33
CA VAL A 25 10.92 -5.90 11.97
C VAL A 25 9.82 -6.66 12.73
N GLU A 26 10.18 -7.79 13.36
CA GLU A 26 9.31 -8.72 14.07
C GLU A 26 9.36 -8.55 15.60
N LYS A 27 10.04 -7.50 16.10
CA LYS A 27 9.98 -7.18 17.54
C LYS A 27 8.58 -6.68 17.91
N ASN A 28 7.87 -7.50 18.68
CA ASN A 28 6.51 -7.29 19.19
C ASN A 28 6.42 -6.22 20.30
N THR A 29 7.18 -5.12 20.21
CA THR A 29 7.13 -3.98 21.14
C THR A 29 6.03 -3.00 20.73
N ASP A 30 5.33 -2.37 21.68
CA ASP A 30 4.17 -1.50 21.40
C ASP A 30 4.46 -0.37 20.41
N THR A 31 5.68 0.20 20.46
CA THR A 31 6.13 1.24 19.53
C THR A 31 6.33 0.74 18.09
N SER A 32 6.87 -0.46 17.92
CA SER A 32 7.02 -1.12 16.60
C SER A 32 5.65 -1.47 16.00
N ARG A 33 4.72 -1.98 16.82
CA ARG A 33 3.34 -2.27 16.39
C ARG A 33 2.60 -1.02 15.95
N PHE A 34 2.74 0.08 16.69
CA PHE A 34 2.14 1.37 16.33
C PHE A 34 2.67 1.89 14.98
N TYR A 35 4.00 1.88 14.80
CA TYR A 35 4.62 2.29 13.54
C TYR A 35 4.14 1.44 12.34
N ASN A 36 4.12 0.12 12.52
CA ASN A 36 3.66 -0.81 11.48
C ASN A 36 2.16 -0.65 11.18
N SER A 37 1.32 -0.42 12.20
CA SER A 37 -0.11 -0.17 12.04
C SER A 37 -0.39 1.13 11.29
N LEU A 38 0.28 2.23 11.66
CA LEU A 38 0.18 3.49 10.94
C LEU A 38 0.60 3.35 9.47
N THR A 39 1.75 2.72 9.23
CA THR A 39 2.27 2.51 7.87
C THR A 39 1.30 1.65 7.05
N ALA A 40 0.77 0.57 7.63
CA ALA A 40 -0.22 -0.28 6.99
C ALA A 40 -1.50 0.50 6.63
N ARG A 41 -2.01 1.35 7.53
CA ARG A 41 -3.20 2.19 7.28
C ARG A 41 -3.04 3.06 6.03
N TYR A 42 -1.94 3.80 5.92
CA TYR A 42 -1.70 4.66 4.76
C TYR A 42 -1.47 3.87 3.48
N ASN A 43 -0.75 2.74 3.57
CA ASN A 43 -0.53 1.87 2.41
C ASN A 43 -1.84 1.26 1.90
N ILE A 44 -2.73 0.82 2.77
CA ILE A 44 -4.01 0.25 2.36
C ILE A 44 -4.90 1.34 1.76
N TYR A 45 -4.95 2.54 2.36
CA TYR A 45 -5.68 3.68 1.81
C TYR A 45 -5.20 4.05 0.40
N PHE A 46 -3.89 4.23 0.22
CA PHE A 46 -3.30 4.58 -1.07
C PHE A 46 -3.61 3.53 -2.14
N ASN A 47 -3.37 2.25 -1.84
CA ASN A 47 -3.62 1.17 -2.80
C ASN A 47 -5.11 1.01 -3.15
N GLY A 48 -6.01 1.24 -2.19
CA GLY A 48 -7.45 1.25 -2.43
C GLY A 48 -7.86 2.39 -3.36
N TYR A 49 -7.34 3.60 -3.11
CA TYR A 49 -7.62 4.78 -3.92
C TYR A 49 -7.05 4.66 -5.35
N GLU A 50 -5.85 4.12 -5.51
CA GLU A 50 -5.28 3.86 -6.83
C GLU A 50 -6.06 2.78 -7.60
N SER A 51 -6.57 1.75 -6.92
CA SER A 51 -7.46 0.76 -7.54
C SER A 51 -8.76 1.40 -8.04
N PHE A 52 -9.35 2.29 -7.23
CA PHE A 52 -10.55 3.05 -7.61
C PHE A 52 -10.30 3.91 -8.86
N LYS A 53 -9.21 4.68 -8.89
CA LYS A 53 -8.81 5.47 -10.07
C LYS A 53 -8.61 4.60 -11.31
N ALA A 54 -7.94 3.45 -11.16
CA ALA A 54 -7.73 2.52 -12.27
C ALA A 54 -9.07 2.02 -12.84
N GLY A 55 -10.05 1.74 -11.97
CA GLY A 55 -11.41 1.41 -12.38
C GLY A 55 -12.09 2.54 -13.16
N LEU A 56 -11.98 3.79 -12.71
CA LEU A 56 -12.50 4.95 -13.43
C LEU A 56 -11.83 5.14 -14.79
N ALA A 57 -10.51 4.97 -14.87
CA ALA A 57 -9.76 5.06 -16.11
C ALA A 57 -10.18 3.96 -17.10
N LYS A 58 -10.52 2.75 -16.63
CA LYS A 58 -11.07 1.69 -17.48
C LYS A 58 -12.43 2.03 -18.04
N ILE A 59 -13.31 2.66 -17.24
CA ILE A 59 -14.60 3.15 -17.73
C ILE A 59 -14.35 4.21 -18.80
N SER A 60 -13.57 5.24 -18.50
CA SER A 60 -13.31 6.34 -19.45
C SER A 60 -12.68 5.88 -20.77
N ASN A 61 -11.77 4.91 -20.75
CA ASN A 61 -11.13 4.41 -21.97
C ASN A 61 -11.92 3.29 -22.69
N GLY A 62 -12.75 2.55 -21.96
CA GLY A 62 -13.47 1.38 -22.47
C GLY A 62 -14.92 1.68 -22.86
N TYR A 63 -15.50 2.76 -22.34
CA TYR A 63 -16.84 3.20 -22.69
C TYR A 63 -16.87 3.72 -24.12
N LYS A 64 -17.91 3.32 -24.85
CA LYS A 64 -18.16 3.77 -26.21
C LYS A 64 -19.55 4.36 -26.27
N ASP A 65 -19.62 5.64 -26.65
CA ASP A 65 -20.89 6.32 -26.87
C ASP A 65 -21.57 5.81 -28.14
N ASP A 66 -22.89 5.81 -28.12
CA ASP A 66 -23.70 5.63 -29.33
C ASP A 66 -23.85 6.99 -30.04
N TYR A 67 -23.16 7.13 -31.18
CA TYR A 67 -23.20 8.34 -32.00
C TYR A 67 -24.40 8.37 -32.97
N ALA A 68 -25.27 7.35 -32.98
CA ALA A 68 -26.51 7.37 -33.73
C ALA A 68 -27.60 8.24 -33.06
N GLU A 69 -27.45 8.50 -31.76
CA GLU A 69 -28.36 9.32 -30.97
C GLU A 69 -27.72 10.67 -30.59
N MET A 70 -28.56 11.62 -30.14
CA MET A 70 -28.07 12.88 -29.61
C MET A 70 -27.29 12.63 -28.32
N LEU A 71 -25.99 12.96 -28.32
CA LEU A 71 -25.14 12.83 -27.15
C LEU A 71 -25.63 13.70 -25.99
N ARG A 72 -25.56 13.15 -24.78
CA ARG A 72 -25.92 13.87 -23.56
C ARG A 72 -24.79 14.81 -23.17
N VAL A 73 -25.16 16.01 -22.71
CA VAL A 73 -24.20 17.03 -22.24
C VAL A 73 -23.48 16.60 -20.95
N PHE A 74 -24.09 15.70 -20.17
CA PHE A 74 -23.51 15.19 -18.92
C PHE A 74 -23.39 13.66 -18.97
N GLU A 75 -22.25 13.17 -18.48
CA GLU A 75 -22.01 11.75 -18.25
C GLU A 75 -22.98 11.23 -17.17
N PHE A 76 -23.53 10.05 -17.41
CA PHE A 76 -24.42 9.37 -16.47
C PHE A 76 -23.93 7.95 -16.25
N SER A 77 -24.22 7.40 -15.08
CA SER A 77 -23.85 6.02 -14.75
C SER A 77 -24.66 5.04 -15.59
N ASP A 78 -24.04 4.49 -16.62
CA ASP A 78 -24.59 3.40 -17.41
C ASP A 78 -24.35 2.05 -16.70
N PRO A 79 -25.41 1.29 -16.35
CA PRO A 79 -25.28 -0.04 -15.73
C PRO A 79 -24.41 -1.02 -16.50
N SER A 80 -24.24 -0.85 -17.83
CA SER A 80 -23.40 -1.70 -18.66
C SER A 80 -21.91 -1.62 -18.28
N THR A 81 -21.47 -0.47 -17.76
CA THR A 81 -20.06 -0.19 -17.42
C THR A 81 -19.60 -0.83 -16.12
N VAL A 82 -20.54 -1.25 -15.27
CA VAL A 82 -20.26 -1.90 -13.97
C VAL A 82 -19.39 -3.13 -14.15
N SER A 83 -19.64 -3.93 -15.19
CA SER A 83 -18.87 -5.14 -15.49
C SER A 83 -17.39 -4.84 -15.74
N MET A 84 -17.08 -3.70 -16.38
CA MET A 84 -15.73 -3.32 -16.81
C MET A 84 -14.80 -2.96 -15.65
N CYS A 85 -15.34 -2.36 -14.58
CA CYS A 85 -14.57 -1.91 -13.42
C CYS A 85 -14.81 -2.74 -12.16
N SER A 86 -15.76 -3.69 -12.17
CA SER A 86 -16.19 -4.50 -11.02
C SER A 86 -15.03 -5.04 -10.18
N SER A 87 -14.02 -5.63 -10.83
CA SER A 87 -12.85 -6.20 -10.16
C SER A 87 -11.98 -5.17 -9.41
N ASP A 88 -11.79 -3.98 -9.98
CA ASP A 88 -11.00 -2.91 -9.35
C ASP A 88 -11.78 -2.23 -8.22
N MET A 89 -13.10 -2.07 -8.42
CA MET A 89 -14.01 -1.54 -7.41
C MET A 89 -14.11 -2.48 -6.21
N GLU A 90 -14.24 -3.79 -6.44
CA GLU A 90 -14.23 -4.81 -5.38
C GLU A 90 -12.92 -4.78 -4.61
N ARG A 91 -11.77 -4.65 -5.30
CA ARG A 91 -10.47 -4.51 -4.64
C ARG A 91 -10.38 -3.23 -3.81
N ALA A 92 -10.91 -2.10 -4.30
CA ALA A 92 -10.98 -0.86 -3.54
C ALA A 92 -11.84 -1.01 -2.28
N ILE A 93 -13.01 -1.67 -2.38
CA ILE A 93 -13.91 -1.97 -1.26
C ILE A 93 -13.20 -2.83 -0.22
N GLN A 94 -12.56 -3.93 -0.62
CA GLN A 94 -11.84 -4.82 0.30
C GLN A 94 -10.73 -4.09 1.06
N LYS A 95 -9.98 -3.21 0.38
CA LYS A 95 -8.92 -2.40 1.00
C LYS A 95 -9.52 -1.39 1.98
N ALA A 96 -10.57 -0.68 1.59
CA ALA A 96 -11.24 0.29 2.47
C ALA A 96 -11.82 -0.38 3.72
N SER A 97 -12.52 -1.52 3.56
CA SER A 97 -13.06 -2.30 4.68
C SER A 97 -11.96 -2.77 5.63
N LYS A 98 -10.79 -3.16 5.09
CA LYS A 98 -9.65 -3.54 5.92
C LYS A 98 -9.11 -2.39 6.77
N VAL A 99 -9.09 -1.16 6.25
CA VAL A 99 -8.70 0.04 7.04
C VAL A 99 -9.68 0.31 8.18
N ILE A 100 -10.98 0.15 7.93
CA ILE A 100 -12.02 0.39 8.94
C ILE A 100 -11.96 -0.66 10.06
N SER A 101 -11.61 -1.90 9.72
CA SER A 101 -11.50 -3.01 10.69
C SER A 101 -10.19 -3.06 11.49
N LEU A 102 -9.20 -2.23 11.14
CA LEU A 102 -7.87 -2.17 11.78
C LEU A 102 -7.83 -1.15 12.92
#